data_AF-A0A3M9MTB0-F1
#
_entry.id   AF-A0A3M9MTB0-F1
#
_cell.length_a   1.000
_cell.length_b   1.000
_cell.length_c   1.000
_cell.angle_alpha   90.00
_cell.angle_beta   90.00
_cell.angle_gamma   90.00
#
_symmetry.space_group_name_H-M   'P 1'
#
loop_
_entity.id
_entity.type
_entity.pdbx_description
1 polymer ?
#
loop_
_entity_poly.entity_id
_entity_poly.type
_entity_poly.pdbx_seq_one_letter_code
_entity_poly.pdbx_strand_id
1 'polypeptide(L)'
;MLSLTCVGQGLSLDQLLKLQSMGKQEVGVFLGEKGWVSKSDAAPTGEKLGKAVWAYNPEGEGADAWCILYYSDTSPNRILYNAQGGPSFDKIRKNVKKRDMALLEEGEQAEGLDFIDSYTDYADEQVVARLYDYKQINYYGIKIFKKEDYLQAKKSAKL
;
A
#
# COMPACT_ATOMS: atom_id res chain seq x y z
N MET A 1 21.78 5.83 -23.40
CA MET A 1 21.29 6.20 -22.06
C MET A 1 20.62 4.97 -21.46
N LEU A 2 21.23 4.34 -20.46
CA LEU A 2 20.61 3.22 -19.75
C LEU A 2 19.47 3.74 -18.87
N SER A 3 18.27 3.18 -19.04
CA SER A 3 17.04 3.49 -18.31
C SER A 3 17.20 3.30 -16.80
N LEU A 4 17.32 4.40 -16.06
CA LEU A 4 17.21 4.46 -14.58
C LEU A 4 15.76 4.25 -14.08
N THR A 5 14.79 4.08 -14.98
CA THR A 5 13.35 4.00 -14.68
C THR A 5 12.91 2.72 -13.95
N CYS A 6 13.74 1.67 -13.87
CA CYS A 6 13.31 0.43 -13.22
C CYS A 6 13.49 0.43 -11.69
N VAL A 7 14.37 1.28 -11.13
CA VAL A 7 14.68 1.28 -9.68
C VAL A 7 13.72 2.16 -8.87
N GLY A 8 13.10 3.18 -9.50
CA GLY A 8 12.20 4.11 -8.82
C GLY A 8 10.81 3.53 -8.52
N GLN A 9 10.30 2.65 -9.39
CA GLN A 9 8.99 2.01 -9.27
C GLN A 9 8.90 1.06 -8.06
N GLY A 10 9.96 0.30 -7.81
CA GLY A 10 9.97 -0.78 -6.83
C GLY A 10 10.10 -0.26 -5.40
N LEU A 11 9.03 -0.40 -4.62
CA LEU A 11 9.07 -0.18 -3.17
C LEU A 11 9.21 -1.51 -2.44
N SER A 12 10.25 -1.66 -1.60
CA SER A 12 10.44 -2.84 -0.76
C SER A 12 9.52 -2.84 0.46
N LEU A 13 9.33 -4.00 1.10
CA LEU A 13 8.57 -4.09 2.35
C LEU A 13 9.08 -3.11 3.41
N ASP A 14 10.40 -3.01 3.61
CA ASP A 14 10.99 -2.09 4.60
C ASP A 14 10.72 -0.62 4.26
N GLN A 15 10.73 -0.27 2.98
CA GLN A 15 10.37 1.08 2.54
C GLN A 15 8.89 1.35 2.82
N LEU A 16 8.01 0.40 2.54
CA LEU A 16 6.58 0.54 2.82
C LEU A 16 6.31 0.65 4.33
N LEU A 17 6.99 -0.14 5.16
CA LEU A 17 6.92 -0.03 6.63
C LEU A 17 7.39 1.35 7.11
N LYS A 18 8.48 1.86 6.54
CA LYS A 18 8.99 3.20 6.84
C LYS A 18 7.96 4.28 6.44
N LEU A 19 7.43 4.20 5.22
CA LEU A 19 6.41 5.12 4.70
C LEU A 19 5.14 5.10 5.54
N GLN A 20 4.71 3.94 6.04
CA GLN A 20 3.57 3.82 6.95
C GLN A 20 3.78 4.64 8.24
N SER A 21 5.01 4.77 8.72
CA SER A 21 5.31 5.56 9.92
C SER A 21 5.55 7.06 9.68
N MET A 22 5.61 7.49 8.42
CA MET A 22 5.94 8.86 8.03
C MET A 22 4.70 9.76 7.91
N GLY A 23 4.88 11.06 8.12
CA GLY A 23 3.91 12.08 7.78
C GLY A 23 3.80 12.32 6.26
N LYS A 24 2.69 12.92 5.82
CA LYS A 24 2.41 13.17 4.38
C LYS A 24 3.55 13.89 3.66
N GLN A 25 4.15 14.91 4.29
CA GLN A 25 5.23 15.68 3.68
C GLN A 25 6.48 14.81 3.48
N GLU A 26 6.84 13.98 4.46
CA GLU A 26 8.00 13.09 4.41
C GLU A 26 7.82 12.00 3.34
N VAL A 27 6.62 11.42 3.25
CA VAL A 27 6.24 10.49 2.17
C VAL A 27 6.41 11.16 0.81
N GLY A 28 5.91 12.38 0.67
CA GLY A 28 6.02 13.15 -0.58
C GLY A 28 7.46 13.40 -1.01
N VAL A 29 8.35 13.75 -0.07
CA VAL A 29 9.79 13.92 -0.33
C VAL A 29 10.42 12.60 -0.76
N PHE A 30 10.22 11.52 0.00
CA PHE A 30 10.79 10.20 -0.30
C PHE A 30 10.38 9.69 -1.69
N LEU A 31 9.10 9.81 -2.02
CA LEU A 31 8.57 9.36 -3.31
C LEU A 31 9.02 10.28 -4.46
N GLY A 32 9.08 11.59 -4.22
CA GLY A 32 9.58 12.57 -5.19
C GLY A 32 11.04 12.33 -5.59
N GLU A 33 11.91 12.02 -4.62
CA GLU A 33 13.31 11.62 -4.87
C GLU A 33 13.42 10.35 -5.74
N LYS A 34 12.38 9.52 -5.76
CA LYS A 34 12.28 8.30 -6.58
C LYS A 34 11.60 8.51 -7.93
N GLY A 35 11.18 9.73 -8.25
CA GLY A 35 10.51 10.06 -9.52
C GLY A 35 9.01 9.77 -9.52
N TRP A 36 8.38 9.59 -8.37
CA TRP A 36 6.93 9.48 -8.28
C TRP A 36 6.27 10.86 -8.38
N VAL A 37 5.09 10.89 -9.00
CA VAL A 37 4.33 12.12 -9.25
C VAL A 37 3.10 12.17 -8.35
N SER A 38 2.92 13.27 -7.62
CA SER A 38 1.68 13.50 -6.85
C SER A 38 0.48 13.65 -7.79
N LYS A 39 -0.63 12.97 -7.47
CA LYS A 39 -1.84 12.94 -8.30
C LYS A 39 -3.05 13.56 -7.64
N SER A 40 -3.24 13.31 -6.35
CA SER A 40 -4.36 13.89 -5.61
C SER A 40 -4.05 13.92 -4.12
N ASP A 41 -4.63 14.88 -3.43
CA ASP A 41 -4.55 15.00 -1.98
C ASP A 41 -5.91 15.47 -1.45
N ALA A 42 -6.62 14.56 -0.78
CA ALA A 42 -7.88 14.85 -0.11
C ALA A 42 -7.63 14.89 1.40
N ALA A 43 -7.92 16.03 2.04
CA ALA A 43 -7.75 16.18 3.47
C ALA A 43 -8.68 15.23 4.27
N PRO A 44 -8.29 14.82 5.49
CA PRO A 44 -9.16 14.07 6.39
C PRO A 44 -10.40 14.89 6.75
N THR A 45 -11.51 14.20 6.94
CA THR A 45 -12.72 14.75 7.56
C THR A 45 -12.99 14.00 8.86
N GLY A 46 -13.88 14.51 9.72
CA GLY A 46 -14.19 13.85 11.00
C GLY A 46 -14.61 12.38 10.87
N GLU A 47 -15.13 11.97 9.70
CA GLU A 47 -15.61 10.61 9.45
C GLU A 47 -14.67 9.77 8.56
N LYS A 48 -13.78 10.40 7.79
CA LYS A 48 -12.97 9.76 6.74
C LYS A 48 -11.51 10.15 6.85
N LEU A 49 -10.62 9.17 6.69
CA LEU A 49 -9.19 9.42 6.54
C LEU A 49 -8.92 10.28 5.31
N GLY A 50 -7.94 11.15 5.42
CA GLY A 50 -7.36 11.84 4.28
C GLY A 50 -6.67 10.83 3.36
N LYS A 51 -6.54 11.19 2.09
CA LYS A 51 -5.99 10.32 1.04
C LYS A 51 -5.06 11.12 0.13
N ALA A 52 -3.76 10.88 0.26
CA ALA A 52 -2.75 11.38 -0.66
C ALA A 52 -2.30 10.26 -1.60
N VAL A 53 -2.20 10.56 -2.90
CA VAL A 53 -1.95 9.58 -3.96
C VAL A 53 -0.78 10.02 -4.82
N TRP A 54 0.16 9.11 -5.03
CA TRP A 54 1.28 9.23 -5.94
C TRP A 54 1.25 8.11 -6.98
N ALA A 55 1.72 8.42 -8.19
CA ALA A 55 1.81 7.49 -9.30
C ALA A 55 3.25 7.44 -9.85
N TYR A 56 3.68 6.25 -10.25
CA TYR A 56 4.94 6.05 -10.97
C TYR A 56 4.66 5.88 -12.47
N ASN A 57 5.39 6.62 -13.33
CA ASN A 57 5.17 6.68 -14.78
C ASN A 57 3.68 6.80 -15.17
N PRO A 58 2.99 7.87 -14.75
CA PRO A 58 1.59 8.01 -15.09
C PRO A 58 1.37 8.35 -16.57
N GLU A 59 0.44 7.65 -17.22
CA GLU A 59 0.02 7.86 -18.61
C GLU A 59 -1.51 7.98 -18.67
N GLY A 60 -2.02 9.20 -18.87
CA GLY A 60 -3.45 9.46 -18.79
C GLY A 60 -4.03 9.11 -17.41
N GLU A 61 -4.99 8.18 -17.38
CA GLU A 61 -5.58 7.63 -16.16
C GLU A 61 -4.82 6.43 -15.60
N GLY A 62 -3.84 5.89 -16.34
CA GLY A 62 -3.03 4.75 -15.96
C GLY A 62 -1.72 5.14 -15.26
N ALA A 63 -1.10 4.16 -14.59
CA ALA A 63 0.26 4.23 -14.08
C ALA A 63 0.84 2.83 -13.89
N ASP A 64 2.17 2.73 -13.89
CA ASP A 64 2.90 1.48 -13.63
C ASP A 64 2.77 1.03 -12.17
N ALA A 65 2.63 2.01 -11.27
CA ALA A 65 2.41 1.77 -9.85
C ALA A 65 1.72 2.96 -9.17
N TRP A 66 1.03 2.68 -8.07
CA TRP A 66 0.36 3.64 -7.21
C TRP A 66 0.82 3.47 -5.77
N CYS A 67 1.04 4.58 -5.09
CA CYS A 67 1.33 4.63 -3.66
C CYS A 67 0.33 5.60 -3.03
N ILE A 68 -0.41 5.12 -2.03
CA ILE A 68 -1.55 5.84 -1.44
C ILE A 68 -1.35 5.87 0.07
N LEU A 69 -1.26 7.07 0.63
CA LEU A 69 -1.26 7.31 2.06
C LEU A 69 -2.67 7.64 2.53
N TYR A 70 -3.18 6.85 3.47
CA TYR A 70 -4.35 7.20 4.27
C TYR A 70 -3.88 7.78 5.59
N TYR A 71 -4.35 8.97 5.97
CA TYR A 71 -3.84 9.69 7.13
C TYR A 71 -4.94 10.44 7.88
N SER A 72 -4.74 10.70 9.17
CA SER A 72 -5.57 11.61 9.98
C SER A 72 -4.75 12.11 11.17
N ASP A 73 -5.30 13.07 11.92
CA ASP A 73 -4.66 13.58 13.12
C ASP A 73 -4.82 12.65 14.34
N THR A 74 -5.72 11.68 14.26
CA THR A 74 -6.16 10.86 15.40
C THR A 74 -5.99 9.36 15.20
N SER A 75 -5.62 8.91 14.01
CA SER A 75 -5.45 7.49 13.67
C SER A 75 -4.11 7.26 13.00
N PRO A 76 -3.46 6.10 13.23
CA PRO A 76 -2.23 5.76 12.54
C PRO A 76 -2.40 5.79 11.02
N ASN A 77 -1.33 6.19 10.33
CA ASN A 77 -1.29 6.18 8.88
C ASN A 77 -1.37 4.75 8.32
N ARG A 78 -1.90 4.64 7.10
CA ARG A 78 -1.90 3.39 6.32
C ARG A 78 -1.28 3.66 4.97
N ILE A 79 -0.47 2.74 4.47
CA ILE A 79 0.09 2.83 3.13
C ILE A 79 -0.48 1.71 2.28
N LEU A 80 -0.94 2.04 1.07
CA LEU A 80 -1.32 1.08 0.04
C LEU A 80 -0.39 1.26 -1.16
N TYR A 81 0.25 0.20 -1.57
CA TYR A 81 1.10 0.17 -2.76
C TYR A 81 0.57 -0.87 -3.74
N ASN A 82 0.24 -0.41 -4.95
CA ASN A 82 -0.20 -1.25 -6.06
C ASN A 82 0.80 -1.15 -7.19
N ALA A 83 1.17 -2.26 -7.80
CA ALA A 83 2.13 -2.24 -8.90
C ALA A 83 1.86 -3.34 -9.92
N GLN A 84 2.20 -3.04 -11.17
CA GLN A 84 2.34 -4.04 -12.23
C GLN A 84 3.69 -4.76 -12.07
N GLY A 85 3.66 -6.09 -12.14
CA GLY A 85 4.87 -6.93 -12.21
C GLY A 85 5.06 -7.85 -11.00
N GLY A 86 4.93 -9.16 -11.26
CA GLY A 86 5.12 -10.24 -10.28
C GLY A 86 6.46 -10.19 -9.53
N PRO A 87 7.63 -10.02 -10.18
CA PRO A 87 8.91 -10.19 -9.51
C PRO A 87 9.19 -9.23 -8.34
N SER A 88 8.70 -7.98 -8.42
CA SER A 88 8.84 -7.01 -7.33
C SER A 88 7.91 -7.35 -6.17
N PHE A 89 6.69 -7.77 -6.49
CA PHE A 89 5.71 -8.17 -5.48
C PHE A 89 6.06 -9.51 -4.82
N ASP A 90 6.63 -10.45 -5.56
CA ASP A 90 7.13 -11.73 -5.03
C ASP A 90 8.21 -11.53 -3.96
N LYS A 91 9.07 -10.52 -4.15
CA LYS A 91 10.05 -10.13 -3.11
C LYS A 91 9.36 -9.62 -1.85
N ILE A 92 8.29 -8.83 -1.98
CA ILE A 92 7.49 -8.38 -0.84
C ILE A 92 6.85 -9.58 -0.14
N ARG A 93 6.17 -10.48 -0.87
CA ARG A 93 5.58 -11.71 -0.33
C ARG A 93 6.61 -12.54 0.43
N LYS A 94 7.78 -12.75 -0.17
CA LYS A 94 8.89 -13.49 0.43
C LYS A 94 9.37 -12.81 1.71
N ASN A 95 9.47 -11.49 1.74
CA ASN A 95 9.93 -10.75 2.92
C ASN A 95 8.89 -10.74 4.04
N VAL A 96 7.59 -10.68 3.73
CA VAL A 96 6.51 -10.88 4.71
C VAL A 96 6.66 -12.24 5.38
N LYS A 97 6.84 -13.31 4.58
CA LYS A 97 7.04 -14.67 5.10
C LYS A 97 8.33 -14.81 5.92
N LYS A 98 9.42 -14.15 5.52
CA LYS A 98 10.71 -14.18 6.25
C LYS A 98 10.69 -13.42 7.58
N ARG A 99 9.75 -12.50 7.75
CA ARG A 99 9.60 -11.71 8.99
C ARG A 99 8.79 -12.49 10.05
N ASP A 100 8.53 -13.78 9.81
CA ASP A 100 7.71 -14.64 10.66
C ASP A 100 6.34 -14.03 10.99
N MET A 101 5.78 -13.26 10.04
CA MET A 101 4.43 -12.72 10.18
C MET A 101 3.44 -13.88 10.13
N ALA A 102 2.65 -14.03 11.18
CA ALA A 102 1.62 -15.04 11.27
C ALA A 102 0.48 -14.74 10.29
N LEU A 103 -0.02 -15.78 9.64
CA LEU A 103 -1.25 -15.69 8.87
C LEU A 103 -2.41 -15.36 9.81
N LEU A 104 -3.12 -14.27 9.56
CA LEU A 104 -4.32 -13.88 10.32
C LEU A 104 -5.61 -14.29 9.63
N GLU A 105 -5.70 -14.05 8.32
CA GLU A 105 -6.93 -14.22 7.57
C GLU A 105 -6.63 -14.34 6.07
N GLU A 106 -7.47 -15.10 5.38
CA GLU A 106 -7.54 -15.16 3.92
C GLU A 106 -9.00 -14.98 3.52
N GLY A 107 -9.22 -14.34 2.38
CA GLY A 107 -10.55 -14.19 1.83
C GLY A 107 -10.53 -13.93 0.34
N GLU A 108 -11.63 -14.29 -0.29
CA GLU A 108 -11.91 -13.96 -1.68
C GLU A 108 -12.77 -12.69 -1.73
N GLN A 109 -12.72 -11.99 -2.87
CA GLN A 109 -13.58 -10.88 -3.29
C GLN A 109 -14.33 -10.18 -2.14
N ALA A 110 -13.71 -9.17 -1.54
CA ALA A 110 -14.36 -8.36 -0.52
C ALA A 110 -15.53 -7.56 -1.14
N GLU A 111 -16.68 -7.55 -0.47
CA GLU A 111 -17.89 -6.83 -0.90
C GLU A 111 -17.57 -5.34 -1.13
N GLY A 112 -17.83 -4.82 -2.33
CA GLY A 112 -17.53 -3.44 -2.72
C GLY A 112 -16.11 -3.19 -3.26
N LEU A 113 -15.27 -4.21 -3.42
CA LEU A 113 -13.95 -4.12 -4.06
C LEU A 113 -13.88 -5.03 -5.29
N ASP A 114 -14.65 -4.69 -6.33
CA ASP A 114 -14.86 -5.54 -7.52
C ASP A 114 -13.59 -5.91 -8.30
N PHE A 115 -12.51 -5.17 -8.09
CA PHE A 115 -11.22 -5.36 -8.76
C PHE A 115 -10.30 -6.34 -8.03
N ILE A 116 -10.60 -6.70 -6.79
CA ILE A 116 -9.81 -7.65 -5.98
C ILE A 116 -10.33 -9.05 -6.21
N ASP A 117 -9.42 -9.97 -6.51
CA ASP A 117 -9.70 -11.40 -6.64
C ASP A 117 -9.64 -12.06 -5.25
N SER A 118 -8.53 -11.87 -4.54
CA SER A 118 -8.35 -12.36 -3.17
C SER A 118 -7.43 -11.47 -2.34
N TYR A 119 -7.44 -11.70 -1.03
CA TYR A 119 -6.51 -11.09 -0.10
C TYR A 119 -6.00 -12.07 0.95
N THR A 120 -4.80 -11.77 1.46
CA THR A 120 -4.18 -12.49 2.57
C THR A 120 -3.60 -11.50 3.57
N ASP A 121 -3.99 -11.65 4.83
CA ASP A 121 -3.50 -10.83 5.94
C ASP A 121 -2.43 -11.57 6.73
N TYR A 122 -1.26 -10.96 6.79
CA TYR A 122 -0.16 -11.38 7.64
C TYR A 122 0.08 -10.34 8.74
N ALA A 123 0.48 -10.77 9.94
CA ALA A 123 0.79 -9.85 11.03
C ALA A 123 1.99 -10.26 11.87
N ASP A 124 2.73 -9.26 12.35
CA ASP A 124 3.66 -9.42 13.47
C ASP A 124 3.07 -8.78 14.74
N GLU A 125 3.90 -8.42 15.71
CA GLU A 125 3.48 -7.75 16.93
C GLU A 125 2.99 -6.31 16.69
N GLN A 126 3.45 -5.64 15.63
CA GLN A 126 3.28 -4.20 15.41
C GLN A 126 2.38 -3.85 14.22
N VAL A 127 2.43 -4.65 13.16
CA VAL A 127 1.80 -4.31 11.88
C VAL A 127 0.99 -5.46 11.31
N VAL A 128 0.04 -5.11 10.45
CA VAL A 128 -0.68 -6.04 9.58
C VAL A 128 -0.37 -5.64 8.14
N ALA A 129 0.05 -6.61 7.32
CA ALA A 129 0.24 -6.49 5.89
C ALA A 129 -0.85 -7.30 5.17
N ARG A 130 -1.79 -6.59 4.55
CA ARG A 130 -2.80 -7.18 3.66
C ARG A 130 -2.25 -7.20 2.26
N LEU A 131 -2.03 -8.40 1.73
CA LEU A 131 -1.65 -8.61 0.33
C LEU A 131 -2.91 -8.82 -0.50
N TYR A 132 -2.96 -8.22 -1.68
CA TYR A 132 -4.05 -8.30 -2.64
C TYR A 132 -3.55 -8.96 -3.93
N ASP A 133 -4.36 -9.89 -4.42
CA ASP A 133 -4.36 -10.32 -5.80
C ASP A 133 -5.52 -9.63 -6.50
N TYR A 134 -5.22 -8.84 -7.54
CA TYR A 134 -6.26 -8.17 -8.33
C TYR A 134 -6.70 -9.04 -9.50
N LYS A 135 -7.94 -8.85 -9.98
CA LYS A 135 -8.46 -9.54 -11.17
C LYS A 135 -7.69 -9.18 -12.45
N GLN A 136 -7.06 -8.00 -12.45
CA GLN A 136 -6.15 -7.60 -13.53
C GLN A 136 -4.86 -8.44 -13.44
N ILE A 137 -4.56 -9.14 -14.53
CA ILE A 137 -3.38 -10.00 -14.63
C ILE A 137 -2.11 -9.21 -14.31
N ASN A 138 -1.23 -9.82 -13.50
CA ASN A 138 0.07 -9.28 -13.07
C ASN A 138 -0.02 -7.97 -12.26
N TYR A 139 -1.17 -7.69 -11.64
CA TYR A 139 -1.36 -6.54 -10.78
C TYR A 139 -1.58 -6.97 -9.34
N TYR A 140 -0.81 -6.38 -8.43
CA TYR A 140 -0.77 -6.79 -7.02
C TYR A 140 -0.75 -5.59 -6.10
N GLY A 141 -1.24 -5.77 -4.87
CA GLY A 141 -1.33 -4.70 -3.89
C GLY A 141 -0.88 -5.13 -2.50
N ILE A 142 -0.29 -4.23 -1.74
CA ILE A 142 -0.05 -4.42 -0.32
C ILE A 142 -0.54 -3.20 0.44
N LYS A 143 -1.36 -3.43 1.47
CA LYS A 143 -1.76 -2.40 2.43
C LYS A 143 -1.18 -2.71 3.80
N ILE A 144 -0.49 -1.74 4.39
CA ILE A 144 0.13 -1.86 5.71
C ILE A 144 -0.60 -0.97 6.70
N PHE A 145 -0.90 -1.56 7.85
CA PHE A 145 -1.57 -0.94 8.99
C PHE A 145 -0.70 -1.10 10.24
N LYS A 146 -0.87 -0.21 11.22
CA LYS A 146 -0.59 -0.59 12.61
C LYS A 146 -1.59 -1.66 13.03
N LYS A 147 -1.15 -2.64 13.80
CA LYS A 147 -1.99 -3.78 14.21
C LYS A 147 -3.24 -3.34 14.98
N GLU A 148 -3.10 -2.39 15.90
CA GLU A 148 -4.22 -1.84 16.66
C GLU A 148 -5.23 -1.13 15.76
N ASP A 149 -4.76 -0.31 14.82
CA ASP A 149 -5.60 0.36 13.82
C ASP A 149 -6.33 -0.65 12.93
N TYR A 150 -5.65 -1.71 12.48
CA TYR A 150 -6.30 -2.78 11.71
C TYR A 150 -7.44 -3.44 12.48
N LEU A 151 -7.22 -3.78 13.76
CA LEU A 151 -8.25 -4.41 14.60
C LEU A 151 -9.46 -3.49 14.82
N GLN A 152 -9.23 -2.18 14.92
CA GLN A 152 -10.31 -1.18 15.00
C GLN A 152 -11.02 -0.97 13.66
N ALA A 153 -10.27 -0.91 12.56
CA ALA A 153 -10.77 -0.79 11.20
C ALA A 153 -11.68 -1.97 10.82
N LYS A 154 -11.29 -3.19 11.21
CA LYS A 154 -12.07 -4.41 10.98
C LYS A 154 -13.45 -4.35 11.66
N LYS A 155 -13.53 -3.85 12.90
CA LYS A 155 -14.79 -3.68 13.63
C LYS A 155 -15.73 -2.64 13.01
N SER A 156 -15.17 -1.65 12.31
CA SER A 156 -15.90 -0.54 11.71
C SER A 156 -16.10 -0.67 10.19
N ALA A 157 -15.71 -1.81 9.60
CA ALA A 157 -15.70 -2.05 8.16
C ALA A 157 -14.91 -1.00 7.34
N LYS A 158 -13.88 -0.39 7.94
CA LYS A 158 -13.03 0.62 7.29
C LYS A 158 -11.65 0.06 6.92
N LEU A 159 -11.59 -1.13 6.34
CA LEU A 159 -10.33 -1.82 5.99
C LEU A 159 -9.63 -1.24 4.75
#